data_AF-A0A5B0M563-F1
#
_entry.id   AF-A0A5B0M563-F1
#
_cell.length_a   1.000
_cell.length_b   1.000
_cell.length_c   1.000
_cell.angle_alpha   90.00
_cell.angle_beta   90.00
_cell.angle_gamma   90.00
#
_symmetry.space_group_name_H-M   'P 1'
#
loop_
_entity.id
_entity.type
_entity.pdbx_description
1 polymer ?
#
loop_
_entity_poly.entity_id
_entity_poly.type
_entity_poly.pdbx_seq_one_letter_code
_entity_poly.pdbx_strand_id
1 'polypeptide(L)'
;MSTPEISKDDLISQNTSSQNKESTMEKISSTILKTALEAIPKLTADNYTLWKNLVDNMLDIQGLQESLTSDTGTLTDSQDVQLRTIITSKINSSIHPNVITHENEKKAREIWKSITSYFASTQHANRARVFNELLDLSFNNSDIQSFITSVRSINSRLFEISIDIPQDLVAYIILKKLPSSLTNISQQITHSDKPLTCALVLDHLKLYSNDQSATANRGSGTRNDPIALYSDASKKCKKTAHNVLSNHPEAKCWMLYPHLRPVNENRPNRNESMKKD
;
A
#
# COMPACT_ATOMS: atom_id res chain seq x y z
N MET A 1 52.52 -35.69 -33.84
CA MET A 1 51.31 -35.43 -33.04
C MET A 1 51.77 -34.98 -31.66
N SER A 2 51.86 -33.67 -31.45
CA SER A 2 52.23 -33.11 -30.15
C SER A 2 50.97 -32.95 -29.32
N THR A 3 50.94 -33.60 -28.16
CA THR A 3 49.92 -33.40 -27.12
C THR A 3 50.13 -32.03 -26.48
N PRO A 4 49.08 -31.20 -26.28
CA PRO A 4 49.23 -29.95 -25.55
C PRO A 4 49.34 -30.26 -24.05
N GLU A 5 50.49 -29.92 -23.44
CA GLU A 5 50.64 -29.84 -21.99
C GLU A 5 49.77 -28.69 -21.47
N ILE A 6 48.74 -29.03 -20.68
CA ILE A 6 47.98 -28.05 -19.90
C ILE A 6 48.89 -27.60 -18.75
N SER A 7 49.34 -26.35 -18.79
CA SER A 7 50.18 -25.74 -17.75
C SER A 7 49.49 -25.78 -16.38
N LYS A 8 50.22 -26.23 -15.36
CA LYS A 8 49.76 -26.27 -13.95
C LYS A 8 49.26 -24.91 -13.43
N ASP A 9 49.74 -23.82 -14.01
CA ASP A 9 49.35 -22.45 -13.63
C ASP A 9 47.90 -22.10 -14.01
N ASP A 10 47.36 -22.69 -15.08
CA ASP A 10 45.96 -22.47 -15.49
C ASP A 10 44.96 -23.19 -14.57
N LEU A 11 45.35 -24.35 -14.02
CA LEU A 11 44.55 -25.12 -13.04
C LEU A 11 44.48 -24.41 -11.66
N ILE A 12 45.56 -23.76 -11.25
CA ILE A 12 45.63 -23.03 -9.97
C ILE A 12 44.82 -21.71 -10.05
N SER A 13 44.87 -21.03 -11.19
CA SER A 13 44.10 -19.81 -11.47
C SER A 13 42.58 -20.06 -11.51
N GLN A 14 42.14 -21.17 -12.11
CA GLN A 14 40.72 -21.54 -12.14
C GLN A 14 40.17 -21.96 -10.77
N ASN A 15 40.96 -22.67 -9.96
CA ASN A 15 40.57 -23.04 -8.59
C ASN A 15 40.46 -21.83 -7.66
N THR A 16 41.39 -20.88 -7.74
CA THR A 16 41.37 -19.65 -6.92
C THR A 16 40.25 -18.69 -7.32
N SER A 17 39.90 -18.60 -8.61
CA SER A 17 38.74 -17.82 -9.08
C SER A 17 37.40 -18.43 -8.63
N SER A 18 37.30 -19.76 -8.64
CA SER A 18 36.09 -20.48 -8.21
C SER A 18 35.88 -20.41 -6.70
N GLN A 19 36.94 -20.59 -5.89
CA GLN A 19 36.89 -20.42 -4.44
C GLN A 19 36.56 -18.99 -4.01
N ASN A 20 37.07 -17.97 -4.72
CA ASN A 20 36.71 -16.58 -4.44
C ASN A 20 35.25 -16.26 -4.78
N LYS A 21 34.71 -16.82 -5.87
CA LYS A 21 33.29 -16.67 -6.23
C LYS A 21 32.38 -17.36 -5.21
N GLU A 22 32.73 -18.57 -4.78
CA GLU A 22 32.01 -19.33 -3.75
C GLU A 22 32.00 -18.59 -2.41
N SER A 23 33.16 -18.10 -1.94
CA SER A 23 33.26 -17.27 -0.74
C SER A 23 32.45 -15.96 -0.83
N THR A 24 32.37 -15.36 -2.02
CA THR A 24 31.58 -14.16 -2.24
C THR A 24 30.08 -14.46 -2.18
N MET A 25 29.64 -15.56 -2.79
CA MET A 25 28.25 -16.01 -2.75
C MET A 25 27.80 -16.44 -1.35
N GLU A 26 28.67 -17.07 -0.57
CA GLU A 26 28.41 -17.39 0.84
C GLU A 26 28.22 -16.12 1.69
N LYS A 27 29.08 -15.11 1.51
CA LYS A 27 28.94 -13.80 2.18
C LYS A 27 27.63 -13.12 1.81
N ILE A 28 27.27 -13.13 0.52
CA ILE A 28 25.99 -12.61 0.04
C ILE A 28 24.83 -13.36 0.70
N SER A 29 24.86 -14.70 0.72
CA SER A 29 23.82 -15.54 1.32
C SER A 29 23.65 -15.26 2.82
N SER A 30 24.76 -15.11 3.55
CA SER A 30 24.73 -14.76 4.98
C SER A 30 24.14 -13.37 5.24
N THR A 31 24.41 -12.41 4.35
CA THR A 31 23.88 -11.04 4.44
C THR A 31 22.38 -11.03 4.16
N ILE A 32 21.94 -11.75 3.11
CA ILE A 32 20.52 -11.91 2.76
C ILE A 32 19.76 -12.57 3.91
N LEU A 33 20.31 -13.65 4.48
CA LEU A 33 19.68 -14.34 5.61
C LEU A 33 19.53 -13.43 6.83
N LYS A 34 20.57 -12.65 7.15
CA LYS A 34 20.51 -11.67 8.24
C LYS A 34 19.41 -10.63 8.00
N THR A 35 19.33 -10.07 6.79
CA THR A 35 18.28 -9.11 6.42
C THR A 35 16.89 -9.74 6.50
N ALA A 36 16.72 -10.98 6.04
CA ALA A 36 15.45 -11.69 6.16
C ALA A 36 15.03 -11.90 7.62
N LEU A 37 15.97 -12.29 8.49
CA LEU A 37 15.72 -12.46 9.93
C LEU A 37 15.33 -11.15 10.62
N GLU A 38 15.95 -10.04 10.25
CA GLU A 38 15.62 -8.70 10.78
C GLU A 38 14.25 -8.23 10.32
N ALA A 39 13.85 -8.56 9.08
CA ALA A 39 12.57 -8.15 8.50
C ALA A 39 11.35 -8.87 9.10
N ILE A 40 11.51 -10.09 9.66
CA ILE A 40 10.40 -10.83 10.27
C ILE A 40 9.88 -10.05 11.50
N PRO A 41 8.61 -9.60 11.51
CA PRO A 41 8.02 -8.91 12.66
C PRO A 41 7.73 -9.89 13.80
N LYS A 42 7.33 -9.38 14.97
CA LYS A 42 6.73 -10.25 15.99
C LYS A 42 5.34 -10.69 15.54
N LEU A 43 5.05 -11.99 15.64
CA LEU A 43 3.76 -12.59 15.32
C LEU A 43 2.68 -12.09 16.28
N THR A 44 1.64 -11.49 15.72
CA THR A 44 0.45 -10.98 16.41
C THR A 44 -0.82 -11.59 15.81
N ALA A 45 -2.00 -11.22 16.32
CA ALA A 45 -3.28 -11.76 15.86
C ALA A 45 -3.65 -11.37 14.41
N ASP A 46 -3.07 -10.29 13.92
CA ASP A 46 -3.45 -9.56 12.71
C ASP A 46 -2.42 -9.63 11.58
N ASN A 47 -1.23 -10.19 11.83
CA ASN A 47 -0.14 -10.21 10.86
C ASN A 47 0.32 -11.63 10.45
N TYR A 48 -0.41 -12.69 10.82
CA TYR A 48 0.00 -14.08 10.57
C TYR A 48 0.38 -14.35 9.12
N THR A 49 -0.40 -13.91 8.13
CA THR A 49 -0.08 -14.08 6.70
C THR A 49 1.27 -13.50 6.32
N LEU A 50 1.51 -12.24 6.72
CA LEU A 50 2.77 -11.55 6.45
C LEU A 50 3.93 -12.25 7.17
N TRP A 51 3.73 -12.58 8.44
CA TRP A 51 4.72 -13.25 9.26
C TRP A 51 5.11 -14.60 8.65
N LYS A 52 4.12 -15.42 8.28
CA LYS A 52 4.31 -16.73 7.68
C LYS A 52 5.10 -16.62 6.37
N ASN A 53 4.71 -15.71 5.48
CA ASN A 53 5.42 -15.50 4.20
C ASN A 53 6.89 -15.10 4.42
N LEU A 54 7.19 -14.24 5.39
CA LEU A 54 8.57 -13.83 5.69
C LEU A 54 9.38 -14.97 6.32
N VAL A 55 8.76 -15.82 7.14
CA VAL A 55 9.41 -17.01 7.69
C VAL A 55 9.64 -18.05 6.60
N ASP A 56 8.67 -18.30 5.72
CA ASP A 56 8.82 -19.21 4.58
C ASP A 56 9.97 -18.76 3.67
N ASN A 57 10.05 -17.47 3.32
CA ASN A 57 11.19 -16.93 2.56
C ASN A 57 12.55 -17.17 3.26
N MET A 58 12.60 -17.01 4.58
CA MET A 58 13.81 -17.27 5.37
C MET A 58 14.19 -18.75 5.41
N LEU A 59 13.20 -19.65 5.40
CA LEU A 59 13.41 -21.09 5.31
C LEU A 59 13.87 -21.51 3.91
N ASP A 60 13.36 -20.87 2.86
CA ASP A 60 13.77 -21.09 1.47
C ASP A 60 15.24 -20.73 1.25
N ILE A 61 15.70 -19.59 1.82
CA ILE A 61 17.11 -19.19 1.81
C ILE A 61 18.02 -20.25 2.46
N GLN A 62 17.50 -21.00 3.45
CA GLN A 62 18.24 -22.04 4.15
C GLN A 62 18.01 -23.45 3.59
N GLY A 63 17.09 -23.63 2.63
CA GLY A 63 16.67 -24.95 2.15
C GLY A 63 15.99 -25.82 3.23
N LEU A 64 15.34 -25.20 4.22
CA LEU A 64 14.72 -25.89 5.36
C LEU A 64 13.18 -25.90 5.33
N GLN A 65 12.57 -25.36 4.28
CA GLN A 65 11.12 -25.25 4.17
C GLN A 65 10.43 -26.62 4.26
N GLU A 66 10.79 -27.58 3.40
CA GLU A 66 10.19 -28.92 3.42
C GLU A 66 10.50 -29.66 4.73
N SER A 67 11.71 -29.51 5.26
CA SER A 67 12.15 -30.14 6.51
C SER A 67 11.31 -29.71 7.71
N LEU A 68 10.86 -28.45 7.76
CA LEU A 68 10.01 -27.92 8.83
C LEU A 68 8.52 -28.20 8.58
N THR A 69 8.05 -27.93 7.36
CA THR A 69 6.61 -27.82 7.04
C THR A 69 5.97 -29.14 6.63
N SER A 70 6.73 -30.05 6.00
CA SER A 70 6.20 -31.35 5.56
C SER A 70 5.89 -32.25 6.74
N ASP A 71 4.87 -33.10 6.61
CA ASP A 71 4.53 -34.12 7.61
C ASP A 71 5.64 -35.14 7.82
N THR A 72 6.40 -35.44 6.77
CA THR A 72 7.54 -36.36 6.78
C THR A 72 8.90 -35.64 6.88
N GLY A 73 8.90 -34.31 7.02
CA GLY A 73 10.12 -33.52 7.15
C GLY A 73 10.94 -33.90 8.38
N THR A 74 12.26 -33.86 8.27
CA THR A 74 13.19 -34.16 9.37
C THR A 74 14.19 -33.03 9.53
N LEU A 75 14.44 -32.63 10.78
CA LEU A 75 15.48 -31.68 11.13
C LEU A 75 16.59 -32.41 11.89
N THR A 76 17.83 -32.03 11.63
CA THR A 76 18.94 -32.36 12.53
C THR A 76 18.79 -31.63 13.86
N ASP A 77 19.44 -32.11 14.93
CA ASP A 77 19.38 -31.46 16.24
C ASP A 77 19.82 -29.98 16.20
N SER A 78 20.84 -29.68 15.38
CA SER A 78 21.33 -28.31 15.21
C SER A 78 20.30 -27.42 14.51
N GLN A 79 19.68 -27.92 13.44
CA GLN A 79 18.63 -27.19 12.71
C GLN A 79 17.39 -26.97 13.59
N ASP A 80 16.99 -27.97 14.38
CA ASP A 80 15.86 -27.85 15.30
C ASP A 80 16.10 -26.76 16.35
N VAL A 81 17.29 -26.75 16.97
CA VAL A 81 17.68 -25.70 17.93
C VAL A 81 17.67 -24.31 17.30
N GLN A 82 18.24 -24.17 16.10
CA GLN A 82 18.30 -22.89 15.38
C GLN A 82 16.90 -22.39 15.02
N LEU A 83 16.07 -23.22 14.39
CA LEU A 83 14.73 -22.84 13.96
C LEU A 83 13.82 -22.54 15.15
N ARG A 84 13.86 -23.35 16.22
CA ARG A 84 13.14 -23.05 17.45
C ARG A 84 13.53 -21.69 18.00
N THR A 85 14.82 -21.41 18.10
CA THR A 85 15.31 -20.13 18.67
C THR A 85 14.80 -18.95 17.85
N ILE A 86 14.89 -19.04 16.52
CA ILE A 86 14.42 -18.00 15.60
C ILE A 86 12.90 -17.82 15.73
N ILE A 87 12.12 -18.89 15.55
CA ILE A 87 10.65 -18.84 15.57
C ILE A 87 10.15 -18.29 16.91
N THR A 88 10.61 -18.84 18.04
CA THR A 88 10.17 -18.41 19.37
C THR A 88 10.54 -16.94 19.64
N SER A 89 11.69 -16.46 19.18
CA SER A 89 12.07 -15.04 19.32
C SER A 89 11.15 -14.08 18.57
N LYS A 90 10.48 -14.57 17.53
CA LYS A 90 9.55 -13.81 16.67
C LYS A 90 8.09 -13.98 17.07
N ILE A 91 7.79 -14.55 18.24
CA ILE A 91 6.42 -14.63 18.76
C ILE A 91 6.18 -13.49 19.76
N ASN A 92 5.04 -12.80 19.64
CA ASN A 92 4.63 -11.84 20.66
C ASN A 92 4.27 -12.57 21.98
N SER A 93 4.62 -11.98 23.12
CA SER A 93 4.35 -12.58 24.44
C SER A 93 2.87 -12.87 24.68
N SER A 94 1.94 -12.12 24.06
CA SER A 94 0.51 -12.38 24.15
C SER A 94 0.05 -13.64 23.42
N ILE A 95 0.79 -14.06 22.39
CA ILE A 95 0.49 -15.26 21.59
C ILE A 95 1.22 -16.49 22.13
N HIS A 96 2.42 -16.29 22.71
CA HIS A 96 3.28 -17.35 23.22
C HIS A 96 2.54 -18.46 24.00
N PRO A 97 1.72 -18.17 25.04
CA PRO A 97 1.07 -19.22 25.83
C PRO A 97 0.02 -20.03 25.05
N ASN A 98 -0.48 -19.50 23.92
CA ASN A 98 -1.49 -20.18 23.11
C ASN A 98 -0.88 -21.14 22.08
N VAL A 99 0.42 -21.01 21.79
CA VAL A 99 1.09 -21.79 20.73
C VAL A 99 2.29 -22.60 21.22
N ILE A 100 2.93 -22.19 22.32
CA ILE A 100 4.05 -22.92 22.94
C ILE A 100 3.59 -23.54 24.26
N THR A 101 3.78 -24.85 24.39
CA THR A 101 3.44 -25.67 25.57
C THR A 101 4.64 -26.49 26.01
N HIS A 102 4.59 -27.08 27.20
CA HIS A 102 5.69 -27.93 27.71
C HIS A 102 5.98 -29.15 26.84
N GLU A 103 5.01 -29.61 26.05
CA GLU A 103 5.13 -30.76 25.16
C GLU A 103 5.86 -30.41 23.85
N ASN A 104 5.64 -29.19 23.33
CA ASN A 104 6.17 -28.77 22.03
C ASN A 104 7.39 -27.83 22.11
N GLU A 105 7.67 -27.23 23.27
CA GLU A 105 8.66 -26.15 23.43
C GLU A 105 10.08 -26.52 22.96
N LYS A 106 10.39 -27.81 22.86
CA LYS A 106 11.72 -28.33 22.46
C LYS A 106 11.78 -28.83 21.02
N LYS A 107 10.73 -28.67 20.22
CA LYS A 107 10.65 -29.21 18.86
C LYS A 107 10.13 -28.16 17.89
N ALA A 108 10.98 -27.69 16.98
CA ALA A 108 10.64 -26.63 16.04
C ALA A 108 9.45 -27.00 15.15
N ARG A 109 9.37 -28.25 14.69
CA ARG A 109 8.24 -28.76 13.88
C ARG A 109 6.92 -28.72 14.64
N GLU A 110 6.90 -29.09 15.91
CA GLU A 110 5.67 -29.08 16.71
C GLU A 110 5.22 -27.65 17.02
N ILE A 111 6.16 -26.74 17.29
CA ILE A 111 5.88 -25.30 17.41
C ILE A 111 5.26 -24.76 16.11
N TRP A 112 5.87 -25.05 14.95
CA TRP A 112 5.35 -24.61 13.65
C TRP A 112 3.93 -25.13 13.39
N LYS A 113 3.68 -26.41 13.66
CA LYS A 113 2.35 -27.03 13.56
C LYS A 113 1.35 -26.37 14.50
N SER A 114 1.75 -26.07 15.74
CA SER A 114 0.91 -25.39 16.73
C SER A 114 0.53 -23.98 16.30
N ILE A 115 1.50 -23.18 15.84
CA ILE A 115 1.26 -21.83 15.29
C ILE A 115 0.31 -21.89 14.10
N THR A 116 0.58 -22.79 13.15
CA THR A 116 -0.25 -22.94 11.95
C THR A 116 -1.66 -23.38 12.30
N SER A 117 -1.82 -24.32 13.24
CA SER A 117 -3.14 -24.72 13.75
C SER A 117 -3.85 -23.56 14.42
N TYR A 118 -3.19 -22.78 15.27
CA TYR A 118 -3.83 -21.67 15.98
C TYR A 118 -4.36 -20.58 15.02
N PHE A 119 -3.60 -20.22 13.99
CA PHE A 119 -3.96 -19.13 13.09
C PHE A 119 -4.74 -19.57 11.84
N ALA A 120 -4.34 -20.69 11.23
CA ALA A 120 -4.88 -21.19 9.96
C ALA A 120 -5.79 -22.42 10.14
N SER A 121 -6.23 -22.74 11.37
CA SER A 121 -7.20 -23.82 11.58
C SER A 121 -8.48 -23.56 10.77
N THR A 122 -8.83 -24.57 9.97
CA THR A 122 -10.07 -24.62 9.18
C THR A 122 -11.28 -25.05 10.02
N GLN A 123 -11.16 -25.11 11.35
CA GLN A 123 -12.29 -25.40 12.22
C GLN A 123 -13.39 -24.34 12.07
N HIS A 124 -14.64 -24.80 12.14
CA HIS A 124 -15.84 -23.96 11.98
C HIS A 124 -15.84 -22.73 12.89
N ALA A 125 -15.33 -22.84 14.13
CA ALA A 125 -15.26 -21.71 15.07
C ALA A 125 -14.30 -20.60 14.60
N ASN A 126 -13.09 -20.96 14.14
CA ASN A 126 -12.14 -19.98 13.62
C ASN A 126 -12.66 -19.37 12.31
N ARG A 127 -13.21 -20.20 11.42
CA ARG A 127 -13.89 -19.77 10.18
C ARG A 127 -14.99 -18.75 10.46
N ALA A 128 -15.89 -19.05 11.40
CA ALA A 128 -16.95 -18.13 11.80
C ALA A 128 -16.41 -16.84 12.40
N ARG A 129 -15.38 -16.91 13.25
CA ARG A 129 -14.75 -15.72 13.86
C ARG A 129 -14.21 -14.75 12.80
N VAL A 130 -13.42 -15.24 11.83
CA VAL A 130 -12.85 -14.38 10.78
C VAL A 130 -13.92 -13.87 9.83
N PHE A 131 -14.93 -14.69 9.51
CA PHE A 131 -16.06 -14.24 8.70
C PHE A 131 -16.89 -13.16 9.40
N ASN A 132 -17.18 -13.32 10.69
CA ASN A 132 -17.87 -12.30 11.49
C ASN A 132 -17.04 -11.01 11.59
N GLU A 133 -15.71 -11.10 11.68
CA GLU A 133 -14.84 -9.93 11.64
C GLU A 133 -15.03 -9.12 10.35
N LEU A 134 -15.19 -9.78 9.20
CA LEU A 134 -15.58 -9.11 7.96
C LEU A 134 -16.94 -8.44 8.09
N LEU A 135 -17.95 -9.13 8.64
CA LEU A 135 -19.31 -8.62 8.75
C LEU A 135 -19.45 -7.46 9.75
N ASP A 136 -18.68 -7.47 10.82
CA ASP A 136 -18.69 -6.46 11.88
C ASP A 136 -17.80 -5.26 11.58
N LEU A 137 -16.90 -5.37 10.58
CA LEU A 137 -16.04 -4.27 10.15
C LEU A 137 -16.85 -3.01 9.82
N SER A 138 -16.59 -1.92 10.53
CA SER A 138 -17.26 -0.64 10.34
C SER A 138 -16.43 0.30 9.47
N PHE A 139 -17.12 1.10 8.65
CA PHE A 139 -16.46 2.12 7.83
C PHE A 139 -16.22 3.39 8.66
N ASN A 140 -15.00 3.91 8.62
CA ASN A 140 -14.63 5.17 9.25
C ASN A 140 -14.31 6.23 8.19
N ASN A 141 -15.11 7.30 8.12
CA ASN A 141 -14.88 8.40 7.17
C ASN A 141 -13.57 9.15 7.41
N SER A 142 -13.07 9.15 8.65
CA SER A 142 -11.82 9.85 9.01
C SER A 142 -10.57 9.06 8.63
N ASP A 143 -10.70 7.75 8.41
CA ASP A 143 -9.56 6.87 8.13
C ASP A 143 -9.96 5.75 7.15
N ILE A 144 -10.12 6.15 5.89
CA ILE A 144 -10.46 5.25 4.79
C ILE A 144 -9.31 4.26 4.54
N GLN A 145 -8.06 4.65 4.77
CA GLN A 145 -6.89 3.79 4.54
C GLN A 145 -6.83 2.62 5.52
N SER A 146 -7.16 2.86 6.80
CA SER A 146 -7.28 1.80 7.79
C SER A 146 -8.38 0.81 7.41
N PHE A 147 -9.55 1.29 6.99
CA PHE A 147 -10.62 0.41 6.49
C PHE A 147 -10.17 -0.46 5.30
N ILE A 148 -9.52 0.14 4.29
CA ILE A 148 -8.97 -0.59 3.13
C ILE A 148 -7.98 -1.68 3.58
N THR A 149 -7.10 -1.33 4.52
CA THR A 149 -6.08 -2.24 5.06
C THR A 149 -6.72 -3.40 5.82
N SER A 150 -7.71 -3.13 6.66
CA SER A 150 -8.47 -4.15 7.39
C SER A 150 -9.20 -5.09 6.44
N VAL A 151 -9.89 -4.58 5.41
CA VAL A 151 -10.55 -5.43 4.40
C VAL A 151 -9.53 -6.35 3.73
N ARG A 152 -8.37 -5.83 3.31
CA ARG A 152 -7.32 -6.65 2.69
C ARG A 152 -6.78 -7.72 3.64
N SER A 153 -6.51 -7.36 4.89
CA SER A 153 -6.02 -8.29 5.91
C SER A 153 -7.03 -9.41 6.19
N ILE A 154 -8.30 -9.07 6.40
CA ILE A 154 -9.37 -10.05 6.63
C ILE A 154 -9.54 -10.96 5.41
N ASN A 155 -9.54 -10.40 4.19
CA ASN A 155 -9.67 -11.18 2.97
C ASN A 155 -8.53 -12.19 2.79
N SER A 156 -7.29 -11.80 3.10
CA SER A 156 -6.15 -12.74 3.11
C SER A 156 -6.35 -13.87 4.12
N ARG A 157 -6.80 -13.55 5.34
CA ARG A 157 -7.07 -14.56 6.38
C ARG A 157 -8.22 -15.50 6.03
N LEU A 158 -9.25 -15.02 5.31
CA LEU A 158 -10.34 -15.87 4.82
C LEU A 158 -9.83 -16.93 3.84
N PHE A 159 -8.93 -16.54 2.93
CA PHE A 159 -8.29 -17.48 2.01
C PHE A 159 -7.46 -18.54 2.75
N GLU A 160 -6.67 -18.13 3.74
CA GLU A 160 -5.83 -19.05 4.54
C GLU A 160 -6.63 -20.15 5.25
N ILE A 161 -7.84 -19.83 5.73
CA ILE A 161 -8.72 -20.79 6.41
C ILE A 161 -9.67 -21.50 5.45
N SER A 162 -9.39 -21.45 4.14
CA SER A 162 -10.14 -22.10 3.06
C SER A 162 -11.61 -21.67 2.98
N ILE A 163 -11.89 -20.38 3.22
CA ILE A 163 -13.16 -19.76 2.87
C ILE A 163 -12.96 -19.04 1.54
N ASP A 164 -13.35 -19.71 0.46
CA ASP A 164 -13.36 -19.11 -0.87
C ASP A 164 -14.70 -18.40 -1.09
N ILE A 165 -14.67 -17.06 -1.02
CA ILE A 165 -15.84 -16.23 -1.31
C ILE A 165 -15.65 -15.62 -2.70
N PRO A 166 -16.63 -15.77 -3.61
CA PRO A 166 -16.64 -15.05 -4.87
C PRO A 166 -16.38 -13.55 -4.69
N GLN A 167 -15.53 -12.99 -5.55
CA GLN A 167 -15.02 -11.61 -5.43
C GLN A 167 -16.12 -10.54 -5.50
N ASP A 168 -17.20 -10.84 -6.21
CA ASP A 168 -18.41 -10.02 -6.32
C ASP A 168 -19.20 -10.02 -5.01
N LEU A 169 -19.33 -11.16 -4.31
CA LEU A 169 -19.98 -11.22 -3.00
C LEU A 169 -19.21 -10.42 -1.95
N VAL A 170 -17.88 -10.50 -1.94
CA VAL A 170 -17.04 -9.67 -1.06
C VAL A 170 -17.25 -8.19 -1.38
N ALA A 171 -17.33 -7.83 -2.67
CA ALA A 171 -17.62 -6.46 -3.09
C ALA A 171 -19.01 -5.98 -2.61
N TYR A 172 -20.05 -6.82 -2.70
CA TYR A 172 -21.38 -6.49 -2.16
C TYR A 172 -21.35 -6.22 -0.65
N ILE A 173 -20.61 -7.03 0.11
CA ILE A 173 -20.44 -6.84 1.56
C ILE A 173 -19.76 -5.51 1.86
N ILE A 174 -18.70 -5.16 1.12
CA ILE A 174 -17.98 -3.89 1.31
C ILE A 174 -18.87 -2.70 0.95
N LEU A 175 -19.56 -2.75 -0.19
CA LEU A 175 -20.46 -1.67 -0.63
C LEU A 175 -21.57 -1.41 0.38
N LYS A 176 -22.14 -2.47 0.98
CA LYS A 176 -23.17 -2.35 2.03
C LYS A 176 -22.67 -1.64 3.29
N LYS A 177 -21.36 -1.65 3.55
CA LYS A 177 -20.75 -0.99 4.72
C LYS A 177 -20.50 0.50 4.50
N LEU A 178 -20.57 0.97 3.26
CA LEU A 178 -20.30 2.37 2.96
C LEU A 178 -21.45 3.26 3.45
N PRO A 179 -21.16 4.41 4.08
CA PRO A 179 -22.18 5.35 4.49
C PRO A 179 -22.88 5.97 3.28
N SER A 180 -24.09 6.51 3.50
CA SER A 180 -24.89 7.17 2.45
C SER A 180 -24.17 8.34 1.77
N SER A 181 -23.20 8.97 2.44
CA SER A 181 -22.32 9.99 1.85
C SER A 181 -21.52 9.49 0.65
N LEU A 182 -21.25 8.18 0.55
CA LEU A 182 -20.51 7.54 -0.54
C LEU A 182 -21.42 6.81 -1.54
N THR A 183 -22.71 7.14 -1.57
CA THR A 183 -23.67 6.52 -2.51
C THR A 183 -23.25 6.72 -3.96
N ASN A 184 -22.71 7.90 -4.31
CA ASN A 184 -22.24 8.18 -5.68
C ASN A 184 -21.12 7.22 -6.10
N ILE A 185 -20.13 6.99 -5.23
CA ILE A 185 -19.04 6.03 -5.48
C ILE A 185 -19.60 4.62 -5.67
N SER A 186 -20.54 4.23 -4.80
CA SER A 186 -21.18 2.91 -4.88
C SER A 186 -21.90 2.71 -6.21
N GLN A 187 -22.61 3.72 -6.70
CA GLN A 187 -23.28 3.70 -8.00
C GLN A 187 -22.29 3.66 -9.17
N GLN A 188 -21.21 4.46 -9.12
CA GLN A 188 -20.15 4.44 -10.13
C GLN A 188 -19.51 3.07 -10.28
N ILE A 189 -19.25 2.39 -9.16
CA ILE A 189 -18.67 1.05 -9.17
C ILE A 189 -19.68 0.05 -9.76
N THR A 190 -20.94 0.09 -9.30
CA THR A 190 -21.98 -0.89 -9.67
C THR A 190 -22.41 -0.77 -11.13
N HIS A 191 -22.39 0.43 -11.70
CA HIS A 191 -22.75 0.69 -13.10
C HIS A 191 -21.54 0.78 -14.03
N SER A 192 -20.34 0.43 -13.56
CA SER A 192 -19.17 0.36 -14.44
C SER A 192 -19.25 -0.88 -15.35
N ASP A 193 -18.67 -0.79 -16.55
CA ASP A 193 -18.53 -1.95 -17.45
C ASP A 193 -17.46 -2.97 -16.97
N LYS A 194 -16.89 -2.75 -15.77
CA LYS A 194 -15.84 -3.59 -15.20
C LYS A 194 -16.44 -4.68 -14.32
N PRO A 195 -15.80 -5.86 -14.23
CA PRO A 195 -16.24 -6.89 -13.31
C PRO A 195 -16.16 -6.36 -11.86
N LEU A 196 -17.26 -6.55 -11.13
CA LEU A 196 -17.33 -6.14 -9.74
C LEU A 196 -16.45 -7.06 -8.89
N THR A 197 -15.40 -6.47 -8.30
CA THR A 197 -14.44 -7.19 -7.47
C THR A 197 -14.13 -6.41 -6.20
N CYS A 198 -13.69 -7.10 -5.16
CA CYS A 198 -13.18 -6.47 -3.94
C CYS A 198 -12.09 -5.43 -4.26
N ALA A 199 -11.15 -5.79 -5.16
CA ALA A 199 -10.08 -4.89 -5.60
C ALA A 199 -10.64 -3.60 -6.22
N LEU A 200 -11.62 -3.69 -7.12
CA LEU A 200 -12.24 -2.53 -7.75
C LEU A 200 -12.85 -1.57 -6.71
N VAL A 201 -13.60 -2.10 -5.74
CA VAL A 201 -14.20 -1.27 -4.68
C VAL A 201 -13.12 -0.55 -3.86
N LEU A 202 -12.09 -1.28 -3.43
CA LEU A 202 -10.99 -0.72 -2.63
C LEU A 202 -10.17 0.33 -3.40
N ASP A 203 -9.97 0.14 -4.70
CA ASP A 203 -9.25 1.11 -5.54
C ASP A 203 -10.03 2.40 -5.73
N HIS A 204 -11.36 2.33 -5.90
CA HIS A 204 -12.23 3.51 -5.92
C HIS A 204 -12.23 4.26 -4.57
N LEU A 205 -12.24 3.54 -3.44
CA LEU A 205 -12.12 4.15 -2.12
C LEU A 205 -10.75 4.82 -1.92
N LYS A 206 -9.67 4.20 -2.41
CA LYS A 206 -8.33 4.78 -2.38
C LYS A 206 -8.26 6.05 -3.22
N LEU A 207 -8.83 6.05 -4.42
CA LEU A 207 -8.88 7.23 -5.29
C LEU A 207 -9.65 8.36 -4.61
N TYR A 208 -10.82 8.07 -4.06
CA TYR A 208 -11.60 9.05 -3.30
C TYR A 208 -10.81 9.63 -2.11
N SER A 209 -10.13 8.80 -1.34
CA SER A 209 -9.28 9.24 -0.22
C SER A 209 -8.16 10.20 -0.68
N ASN A 210 -7.54 9.92 -1.83
CA ASN A 210 -6.49 10.75 -2.40
C ASN A 210 -7.05 12.10 -2.88
N ASP A 211 -8.22 12.11 -3.51
CA ASP A 211 -8.89 13.32 -3.98
C ASP A 211 -9.31 14.23 -2.81
N GLN A 212 -9.81 13.64 -1.72
CA GLN A 212 -10.10 14.38 -0.47
C GLN A 212 -8.84 15.05 0.10
N SER A 213 -7.72 14.35 0.10
CA SER A 213 -6.44 14.90 0.57
C SER A 213 -5.90 16.00 -0.37
N ALA A 214 -6.03 15.80 -1.69
CA ALA A 214 -5.60 16.78 -2.68
C ALA A 214 -6.44 18.07 -2.64
N THR A 215 -7.75 17.96 -2.42
CA THR A 215 -8.67 19.11 -2.29
C THR A 215 -8.47 19.85 -0.97
N ALA A 216 -8.24 19.14 0.14
CA ALA A 216 -7.88 19.76 1.43
C ALA A 216 -6.57 20.57 1.33
N ASN A 217 -5.56 20.05 0.62
CA ASN A 217 -4.27 20.72 0.42
C ASN A 217 -4.34 21.92 -0.54
N ARG A 218 -5.41 22.09 -1.33
CA ARG A 218 -5.64 23.29 -2.14
C ARG A 218 -6.16 24.48 -1.31
N GLY A 219 -6.58 24.26 -0.06
CA GLY A 219 -7.11 25.29 0.83
C GLY A 219 -6.10 26.34 1.34
N SER A 220 -4.83 26.29 0.94
CA SER A 220 -3.78 27.22 1.40
C SER A 220 -2.95 27.87 0.27
N GLY A 221 -3.30 27.64 -1.00
CA GLY A 221 -2.55 28.17 -2.14
C GLY A 221 -3.37 29.14 -2.98
N THR A 222 -3.03 30.43 -2.94
CA THR A 222 -3.46 31.41 -3.95
C THR A 222 -2.84 31.08 -5.31
N ARG A 223 -3.41 30.16 -6.09
CA ARG A 223 -3.11 30.00 -7.53
C ARG A 223 -4.13 29.12 -8.25
N ASN A 224 -4.97 29.81 -9.01
CA ASN A 224 -5.67 29.43 -10.24
C ASN A 224 -6.02 27.94 -10.44
N ASP A 225 -7.31 27.67 -10.27
CA ASP A 225 -8.02 26.43 -10.58
C ASP A 225 -7.71 25.81 -11.96
N PRO A 226 -7.83 24.48 -12.09
CA PRO A 226 -8.03 23.85 -13.38
C PRO A 226 -9.43 24.21 -13.91
N ILE A 227 -9.46 24.90 -15.05
CA ILE A 227 -10.57 25.16 -15.97
C ILE A 227 -11.94 24.62 -15.49
N ALA A 228 -12.57 25.33 -14.56
CA ALA A 228 -14.02 25.41 -14.55
C ALA A 228 -14.40 26.39 -15.67
N LEU A 229 -15.43 26.05 -16.45
CA LEU A 229 -16.09 26.98 -17.38
C LEU A 229 -16.70 28.13 -16.57
N TYR A 230 -15.87 29.10 -16.19
CA TYR A 230 -16.31 30.32 -15.55
C TYR A 230 -17.02 31.17 -16.59
N SER A 231 -18.35 31.10 -16.61
CA SER A 231 -19.14 32.28 -16.95
C SER A 231 -18.90 33.31 -15.85
N ASP A 232 -17.84 34.10 -16.01
CA ASP A 232 -17.55 35.26 -15.18
C ASP A 232 -18.77 36.17 -15.21
N ALA A 233 -19.54 36.19 -14.11
CA ALA A 233 -20.75 37.01 -13.98
C ALA A 233 -20.43 38.51 -13.91
N SER A 234 -19.16 38.91 -13.94
CA SER A 234 -18.79 40.30 -14.04
C SER A 234 -19.26 40.86 -15.39
N LYS A 235 -19.80 42.09 -15.37
CA LYS A 235 -20.15 42.83 -16.59
C LYS A 235 -18.96 43.64 -17.14
N LYS A 236 -17.74 43.33 -16.69
CA LYS A 236 -16.52 44.09 -17.02
C LYS A 236 -15.83 43.47 -18.23
N CYS A 237 -15.42 44.30 -19.17
CA CYS A 237 -14.59 43.88 -20.31
C CYS A 237 -13.12 43.76 -19.88
N LYS A 238 -12.39 42.80 -20.48
CA LYS A 238 -10.95 42.61 -20.27
C LYS A 238 -10.16 43.35 -21.36
N LYS A 239 -8.87 43.62 -21.11
CA LYS A 239 -7.98 44.22 -22.14
C LYS A 239 -8.07 43.35 -23.39
N THR A 240 -8.40 43.96 -24.52
CA THR A 240 -8.61 43.36 -25.85
C THR A 240 -9.76 42.35 -25.96
N ALA A 241 -10.71 42.30 -25.02
CA ALA A 241 -11.87 41.40 -25.12
C ALA A 241 -13.14 42.04 -24.57
N HIS A 242 -14.18 42.09 -25.41
CA HIS A 242 -15.51 42.53 -24.99
C HIS A 242 -16.24 41.42 -24.23
N ASN A 243 -16.96 41.78 -23.19
CA ASN A 243 -17.84 40.88 -22.46
C ASN A 243 -19.27 41.09 -22.93
N VAL A 244 -19.90 40.05 -23.46
CA VAL A 244 -21.28 40.10 -23.99
C VAL A 244 -22.34 40.48 -22.95
N LEU A 245 -22.02 40.36 -21.65
CA LEU A 245 -22.89 40.77 -20.54
C LEU A 245 -22.65 42.24 -20.11
N SER A 246 -21.79 42.99 -20.79
CA SER A 246 -21.52 44.39 -20.48
C SER A 246 -22.69 45.32 -20.81
N ASN A 247 -22.82 46.41 -20.05
CA ASN A 247 -23.86 47.43 -20.25
C ASN A 247 -23.61 48.36 -21.46
N HIS A 248 -22.72 47.99 -22.39
CA HIS A 248 -22.42 48.75 -23.61
C HIS A 248 -22.19 47.78 -24.76
N PRO A 249 -22.51 48.16 -26.01
CA PRO A 249 -22.26 47.32 -27.18
C PRO A 249 -20.76 47.22 -27.48
N GLU A 250 -20.34 46.09 -28.08
CA GLU A 250 -18.95 45.78 -28.44
C GLU A 250 -18.26 46.92 -29.21
N ALA A 251 -18.96 47.51 -30.17
CA ALA A 251 -18.47 48.61 -31.01
C ALA A 251 -18.02 49.85 -30.22
N LYS A 252 -18.47 50.02 -28.97
CA LYS A 252 -18.11 51.14 -28.09
C LYS A 252 -17.21 50.71 -26.92
N CYS A 253 -16.72 49.47 -26.91
CA CYS A 253 -15.91 48.97 -25.82
C CYS A 253 -14.48 49.51 -25.90
N TRP A 254 -14.13 50.44 -25.00
CA TRP A 254 -12.77 51.03 -24.97
C TRP A 254 -11.68 50.04 -24.54
N MET A 255 -12.10 48.90 -23.98
CA MET A 255 -11.19 47.83 -23.59
C MET A 255 -10.80 46.95 -24.79
N LEU A 256 -11.68 46.86 -25.80
CA LEU A 256 -11.43 46.22 -27.10
C LEU A 256 -10.79 47.22 -28.09
N TYR A 257 -11.25 48.47 -28.06
CA TYR A 257 -10.80 49.55 -28.93
C TYR A 257 -10.28 50.73 -28.10
N PRO A 258 -8.99 50.71 -27.67
CA PRO A 258 -8.41 51.75 -26.81
C PRO A 258 -8.49 53.17 -27.38
N HIS A 259 -8.56 53.31 -28.71
CA HIS A 259 -8.67 54.60 -29.40
C HIS A 259 -10.05 55.28 -29.22
N LEU A 260 -11.07 54.54 -28.79
CA LEU A 260 -12.41 55.08 -28.49
C LEU A 260 -12.52 55.63 -27.06
N ARG A 261 -11.46 55.48 -26.25
CA ARG A 261 -11.43 55.95 -24.86
C ARG A 261 -11.54 57.49 -24.84
N PRO A 262 -12.51 58.07 -24.10
CA PRO A 262 -12.62 59.52 -23.99
C PRO A 262 -11.33 60.09 -23.42
N VAL A 263 -10.80 61.11 -24.08
CA VAL A 263 -9.68 61.89 -23.55
C VAL A 263 -10.20 62.62 -22.32
N ASN A 264 -9.61 62.32 -21.16
CA ASN A 264 -10.01 62.93 -19.91
C ASN A 264 -9.43 64.35 -19.84
N GLU A 265 -10.09 65.32 -20.45
CA GLU A 265 -9.86 66.75 -20.22
C GLU A 265 -10.43 67.12 -18.85
N ASN A 266 -9.71 66.77 -17.78
CA ASN A 266 -9.75 67.44 -16.48
C ASN A 266 -8.78 66.75 -15.50
N ARG A 267 -7.57 67.29 -15.40
CA ARG A 267 -6.76 67.17 -14.18
C ARG A 267 -6.40 68.58 -13.73
N PRO A 268 -6.97 69.11 -12.62
CA PRO A 268 -6.35 70.24 -11.97
C PRO A 268 -5.05 69.76 -11.32
N ASN A 269 -3.99 70.48 -11.65
CA ASN A 269 -2.62 70.29 -11.22
C ASN A 269 -2.55 70.42 -9.68
N ARG A 270 -2.22 69.35 -8.96
CA ARG A 270 -1.91 69.44 -7.52
C ARG A 270 -0.40 69.56 -7.38
N ASN A 271 0.07 70.81 -7.41
CA ASN A 271 1.45 71.19 -7.17
C ASN A 271 1.93 70.66 -5.82
N GLU A 272 3.14 70.09 -5.83
CA GLU A 272 4.01 69.96 -4.67
C GLU A 272 4.23 71.33 -4.02
N SER A 273 4.20 71.39 -2.70
CA SER A 273 4.66 72.55 -1.94
C SER A 273 5.20 72.11 -0.58
N MET A 274 6.53 71.95 -0.56
CA MET A 274 7.47 72.44 0.45
C MET A 274 7.45 71.87 1.88
N LYS A 275 8.54 71.15 2.18
CA LYS A 275 9.26 71.21 3.46
C LYS A 275 9.55 72.67 3.82
N LYS A 276 9.35 73.02 5.09
CA LYS A 276 10.20 73.95 5.84
C LYS A 276 10.16 73.61 7.32
N ASP A 277 11.37 73.47 7.85
CA ASP A 277 11.91 73.50 9.21
C ASP A 277 10.94 73.51 10.41
#